data_AF-A0AAU3WCI1-F1
#
_entry.id   AF-A0AAU3WCI1-F1
#
_cell.length_a   1.000
_cell.length_b   1.000
_cell.length_c   1.000
_cell.angle_alpha   90.00
_cell.angle_beta   90.00
_cell.angle_gamma   90.00
#
_symmetry.space_group_name_H-M   'P 1'
#
loop_
_entity.id
_entity.type
_entity.pdbx_description
1 polymer ?
#
loop_
_entity_poly.entity_id
_entity_poly.type
_entity_poly.pdbx_seq_one_letter_code
_entity_poly.pdbx_strand_id
1 'polypeptide(L)'
;MNSETKDLVAWLRELQQETDVRREIMSLQFDIEGAIDSAQIELAWCSLQDMIVSSLELYLRRAGIQPVAAGDQPERSGLLLRHLRRISQANAATALALLEKPAPTEVPDLLAQIEMVRLFLYGELGIELAASRESATRSWADSVLSLRRTAGEIGLAQGDGWYLSSADSADHTGWYDEVMEALSKADN
;
A
#
# COMPACT_ATOMS: atom_id res chain seq x y z
N MET A 1 -30.16 11.50 3.13
CA MET A 1 -28.80 11.49 3.70
C MET A 1 -28.41 12.93 4.00
N ASN A 2 -28.17 13.27 5.28
CA ASN A 2 -27.81 14.64 5.70
C ASN A 2 -26.35 14.96 5.28
N SER A 3 -25.90 16.21 5.46
CA SER A 3 -24.54 16.64 5.06
C SER A 3 -23.46 15.85 5.80
N GLU A 4 -23.62 15.66 7.11
CA GLU A 4 -22.67 14.94 7.96
C GLU A 4 -22.46 13.48 7.49
N THR A 5 -23.53 12.77 7.12
CA THR A 5 -23.41 11.41 6.57
C THR A 5 -22.70 11.41 5.21
N LYS A 6 -22.88 12.46 4.38
CA LYS A 6 -22.15 12.55 3.09
C LYS A 6 -20.66 12.75 3.30
N ASP A 7 -20.29 13.60 4.24
CA ASP A 7 -18.89 13.89 4.57
C ASP A 7 -18.22 12.65 5.15
N LEU A 8 -18.94 11.91 6.01
CA LEU A 8 -18.45 10.65 6.57
C LEU A 8 -18.29 9.53 5.51
N VAL A 9 -19.22 9.42 4.55
CA VAL A 9 -19.11 8.47 3.43
C VAL A 9 -17.93 8.82 2.52
N ALA A 10 -17.69 10.11 2.28
CA ALA A 10 -16.53 10.55 1.52
C ALA A 10 -15.22 10.18 2.24
N TRP A 11 -15.13 10.50 3.54
CA TRP A 11 -14.00 10.13 4.38
C TRP A 11 -13.75 8.61 4.42
N LEU A 12 -14.80 7.78 4.54
CA LEU A 12 -14.66 6.32 4.50
C LEU A 12 -14.09 5.83 3.17
N ARG A 13 -14.48 6.43 2.04
CA ARG A 13 -13.93 6.06 0.73
C ARG A 13 -12.46 6.44 0.61
N GLU A 14 -12.07 7.60 1.14
CA GLU A 14 -10.68 8.02 1.17
C GLU A 14 -9.84 7.06 2.01
N LEU A 15 -10.35 6.67 3.19
CA LEU A 15 -9.69 5.71 4.07
C LEU A 15 -9.58 4.31 3.45
N GLN A 16 -10.61 3.86 2.73
CA GLN A 16 -10.58 2.61 1.97
C GLN A 16 -9.47 2.65 0.91
N GLN A 17 -9.42 3.72 0.10
CA GLN A 17 -8.41 3.87 -0.93
C GLN A 17 -6.99 3.92 -0.34
N GLU A 18 -6.80 4.59 0.80
CA GLU A 18 -5.51 4.55 1.51
C GLU A 18 -5.14 3.12 1.94
N THR A 19 -6.11 2.38 2.47
CA THR A 19 -5.92 1.00 2.92
C THR A 19 -5.57 0.07 1.76
N ASP A 20 -6.17 0.27 0.59
CA ASP A 20 -5.89 -0.50 -0.61
C ASP A 20 -4.47 -0.25 -1.13
N VAL A 21 -4.02 1.01 -1.16
CA VAL A 21 -2.65 1.36 -1.56
C VAL A 21 -1.63 0.82 -0.56
N ARG A 22 -1.93 0.85 0.75
CA ARG A 22 -1.06 0.22 1.76
C ARG A 22 -0.93 -1.30 1.55
N ARG A 23 -2.02 -1.97 1.18
CA ARG A 23 -2.01 -3.40 0.84
C ARG A 23 -1.14 -3.66 -0.40
N GLU A 24 -1.21 -2.79 -1.41
CA GLU A 24 -0.36 -2.87 -2.61
C GLU A 24 1.13 -2.74 -2.24
N ILE A 25 1.50 -1.72 -1.46
CA ILE A 25 2.88 -1.52 -0.96
C ILE A 25 3.38 -2.74 -0.18
N MET A 26 2.53 -3.30 0.69
CA MET A 26 2.84 -4.51 1.44
C MET A 26 3.09 -5.72 0.52
N SER A 27 2.26 -5.92 -0.50
CA SER A 27 2.46 -7.00 -1.48
C SER A 27 3.80 -6.86 -2.19
N LEU A 28 4.10 -5.65 -2.66
CA LEU A 28 5.34 -5.35 -3.37
C LEU A 28 6.57 -5.57 -2.49
N GLN A 29 6.48 -5.28 -1.19
CA GLN A 29 7.56 -5.60 -0.26
C GLN A 29 7.85 -7.12 -0.23
N PHE A 30 6.82 -7.96 -0.21
CA PHE A 30 7.01 -9.42 -0.24
C PHE A 30 7.50 -9.92 -1.60
N ASP A 31 7.05 -9.30 -2.69
CA ASP A 31 7.54 -9.62 -4.03
C ASP A 31 9.03 -9.30 -4.15
N ILE A 32 9.49 -8.18 -3.58
CA ILE A 32 10.91 -7.81 -3.50
C ILE A 32 11.69 -8.85 -2.68
N GLU A 33 11.24 -9.19 -1.47
CA GLU A 33 11.89 -10.16 -0.59
C GLU A 33 12.01 -11.54 -1.25
N GLY A 34 10.90 -12.06 -1.79
CA GLY A 34 10.88 -13.36 -2.47
C GLY A 34 11.71 -13.40 -3.75
N ALA A 35 11.73 -12.30 -4.51
CA ALA A 35 12.56 -12.18 -5.70
C ALA A 35 14.06 -12.15 -5.36
N ILE A 36 14.46 -11.50 -4.27
CA ILE A 36 15.85 -11.50 -3.78
C ILE A 36 16.27 -12.91 -3.37
N ASP A 37 15.44 -13.60 -2.58
CA ASP A 37 15.71 -14.99 -2.15
C ASP A 37 15.84 -15.96 -3.34
N SER A 38 15.13 -15.66 -4.42
CA SER A 38 15.17 -16.43 -5.67
C SER A 38 16.22 -15.93 -6.68
N ALA A 39 17.05 -14.95 -6.31
CA ALA A 39 18.04 -14.29 -7.17
C ALA A 39 17.47 -13.69 -8.48
N GLN A 40 16.19 -13.30 -8.47
CA GLN A 40 15.49 -12.67 -9.59
C GLN A 40 15.62 -11.14 -9.52
N ILE A 41 16.81 -10.64 -9.85
CA ILE A 41 17.18 -9.23 -9.70
C ILE A 41 16.23 -8.28 -10.43
N GLU A 42 15.87 -8.61 -11.68
CA GLU A 42 14.98 -7.77 -12.49
C GLU A 42 13.57 -7.70 -11.91
N LEU A 43 13.03 -8.82 -11.39
CA LEU A 43 11.71 -8.85 -10.76
C LEU A 43 11.68 -8.01 -9.48
N ALA A 44 12.72 -8.12 -8.65
CA ALA A 44 12.86 -7.32 -7.45
C ALA A 44 12.98 -5.82 -7.79
N TRP A 45 13.72 -5.48 -8.86
CA TRP A 45 13.82 -4.10 -9.33
C TRP A 45 12.50 -3.55 -9.85
N CYS A 46 11.75 -4.31 -10.67
CA CYS A 46 10.42 -3.89 -11.13
C CYS A 46 9.47 -3.65 -9.94
N SER A 47 9.46 -4.58 -8.98
CA SER A 47 8.63 -4.45 -7.77
C SER A 47 9.04 -3.24 -6.92
N LEU A 48 10.33 -2.91 -6.88
CA LEU A 48 10.84 -1.70 -6.24
C LEU A 48 10.36 -0.42 -6.94
N GLN A 49 10.32 -0.41 -8.27
CA GLN A 49 9.78 0.71 -9.06
C GLN A 49 8.28 0.91 -8.77
N ASP A 50 7.51 -0.18 -8.78
CA ASP A 50 6.08 -0.16 -8.40
C ASP A 50 5.89 0.36 -6.98
N MET A 51 6.74 -0.06 -6.04
CA MET A 51 6.65 0.35 -4.64
C MET A 51 6.88 1.85 -4.48
N ILE A 52 7.81 2.44 -5.25
CA ILE A 52 8.00 3.91 -5.29
C ILE A 52 6.70 4.57 -5.75
N VAL A 53 6.13 4.14 -6.88
CA VAL A 53 4.92 4.72 -7.48
C VAL A 53 3.74 4.66 -6.51
N SER A 54 3.46 3.50 -5.91
CA SER A 54 2.35 3.31 -4.98
C SER A 54 2.57 4.08 -3.66
N SER A 55 3.82 4.24 -3.24
CA SER A 55 4.16 5.10 -2.10
C SER A 55 3.94 6.59 -2.40
N LEU A 56 4.30 7.07 -3.60
CA LEU A 56 3.99 8.46 -4.00
C LEU A 56 2.49 8.71 -4.00
N GLU A 57 1.70 7.74 -4.46
CA GLU A 57 0.25 7.81 -4.41
C GLU A 57 -0.27 7.90 -2.98
N LEU A 58 0.22 7.05 -2.08
CA LEU A 58 -0.13 7.10 -0.66
C LEU A 58 0.20 8.47 -0.04
N TYR A 59 1.39 9.00 -0.32
CA TYR A 59 1.80 10.32 0.15
C TYR A 59 0.86 11.43 -0.32
N LEU A 60 0.53 11.45 -1.62
CA LEU A 60 -0.35 12.45 -2.21
C LEU A 60 -1.77 12.38 -1.64
N ARG A 61 -2.30 11.16 -1.43
CA ARG A 61 -3.61 10.94 -0.80
C ARG A 61 -3.65 11.47 0.62
N ARG A 62 -2.62 11.22 1.43
CA ARG A 62 -2.49 11.79 2.78
C ARG A 62 -2.37 13.32 2.77
N ALA A 63 -1.85 13.89 1.69
CA ALA A 63 -1.82 15.34 1.47
C ALA A 63 -3.15 15.91 0.91
N GLY A 64 -4.21 15.09 0.82
CA GLY A 64 -5.53 15.50 0.30
C GLY A 64 -5.60 15.61 -1.22
N ILE A 65 -4.59 15.10 -1.95
CA ILE A 65 -4.61 15.05 -3.41
C ILE A 65 -5.07 13.66 -3.83
N GLN A 66 -6.18 13.61 -4.57
CA GLN A 66 -6.68 12.37 -5.18
C GLN A 66 -6.17 12.29 -6.62
N PRO A 67 -5.13 11.49 -6.92
CA PRO A 67 -4.64 11.34 -8.28
C PRO A 67 -5.71 10.65 -9.12
N VAL A 68 -5.94 11.14 -10.33
CA VAL A 68 -6.85 10.48 -11.26
C VAL A 68 -6.26 9.11 -11.63
N ALA A 69 -7.10 8.08 -11.69
CA ALA A 69 -6.69 6.77 -12.18
C ALA A 69 -6.07 6.93 -13.58
N ALA A 70 -4.78 6.62 -13.68
CA ALA A 70 -4.04 6.56 -14.94
C ALA A 70 -4.06 5.13 -15.47
N GLY A 71 -3.89 4.96 -16.80
CA GLY A 71 -3.93 3.66 -17.44
C GLY A 71 -2.68 2.84 -17.15
N ASP A 72 -1.58 3.16 -17.83
CA ASP A 72 -0.32 2.47 -17.67
C ASP A 72 0.60 3.10 -16.62
N GLN A 73 1.66 2.38 -16.27
CA GLN A 73 2.60 2.78 -15.22
C GLN A 73 3.42 4.04 -15.56
N PRO A 74 3.92 4.25 -16.79
CA PRO A 74 4.53 5.53 -17.18
C PRO A 74 3.60 6.72 -17.02
N GLU A 75 2.34 6.61 -17.44
CA GLU A 75 1.33 7.66 -17.26
C GLU A 75 1.04 7.91 -15.77
N ARG A 76 0.87 6.85 -14.97
CA ARG A 76 0.67 6.92 -13.51
C ARG A 76 1.84 7.65 -12.85
N SER A 77 3.07 7.22 -13.13
CA SER A 77 4.30 7.81 -12.58
C SER A 77 4.43 9.29 -12.95
N GLY A 78 4.22 9.63 -14.23
CA GLY A 78 4.28 11.01 -14.71
C GLY A 78 3.20 11.91 -14.10
N LEU A 79 2.01 11.39 -13.82
CA LEU A 79 0.95 12.12 -13.12
C LEU A 79 1.31 12.36 -11.65
N LEU A 80 1.75 11.33 -10.93
CA LEU A 80 2.14 11.44 -9.53
C LEU A 80 3.32 12.40 -9.34
N LEU A 81 4.35 12.31 -10.19
CA LEU A 81 5.49 13.24 -10.16
C LEU A 81 5.08 14.70 -10.42
N ARG A 82 4.11 14.94 -11.32
CA ARG A 82 3.57 16.29 -11.56
C ARG A 82 2.83 16.82 -10.34
N HIS A 83 2.05 16.00 -9.65
CA HIS A 83 1.38 16.39 -8.41
C HIS A 83 2.41 16.63 -7.30
N LEU A 84 3.35 15.71 -7.11
CA LEU A 84 4.40 15.82 -6.11
C LEU A 84 5.22 17.10 -6.30
N ARG A 85 5.58 17.45 -7.54
CA ARG A 85 6.33 18.67 -7.86
C ARG A 85 5.61 19.95 -7.44
N ARG A 86 4.27 19.95 -7.38
CA ARG A 86 3.47 21.11 -6.92
C ARG A 86 3.53 21.28 -5.40
N ILE A 87 3.77 20.20 -4.65
CA ILE A 87 3.85 20.23 -3.18
C ILE A 87 5.32 20.36 -2.73
N SER A 88 6.20 19.55 -3.31
CA SER A 88 7.63 19.49 -3.00
C SER A 88 8.44 19.21 -4.27
N GLN A 89 9.13 20.23 -4.77
CA GLN A 89 10.01 20.09 -5.91
C GLN A 89 11.21 19.17 -5.62
N ALA A 90 11.72 19.20 -4.38
CA ALA A 90 12.82 18.35 -3.95
C ALA A 90 12.41 16.87 -3.97
N ASN A 91 11.26 16.53 -3.36
CA ASN A 91 10.80 15.13 -3.32
C ASN A 91 10.48 14.61 -4.72
N ALA A 92 9.94 15.45 -5.61
CA ALA A 92 9.71 15.08 -7.00
C ALA A 92 11.00 14.84 -7.78
N ALA A 93 12.06 15.60 -7.52
CA ALA A 93 13.37 15.40 -8.14
C ALA A 93 14.01 14.10 -7.64
N THR A 94 13.96 13.83 -6.32
CA THR A 94 14.46 12.58 -5.73
C THR A 94 13.71 11.37 -6.26
N ALA A 95 12.37 11.42 -6.28
CA ALA A 95 11.55 10.33 -6.80
C ALA A 95 11.85 10.05 -8.29
N LEU A 96 11.96 11.10 -9.12
CA LEU A 96 12.34 10.93 -10.52
C LEU A 96 13.73 10.30 -10.66
N ALA A 97 14.71 10.76 -9.89
CA ALA A 97 16.06 10.21 -9.93
C ALA A 97 16.13 8.74 -9.48
N LEU A 98 15.24 8.30 -8.59
CA LEU A 98 15.11 6.89 -8.20
C LEU A 98 14.44 6.05 -9.31
N LEU A 99 13.40 6.60 -9.96
CA LEU A 99 12.68 5.93 -11.04
C LEU A 99 13.51 5.81 -12.33
N GLU A 100 14.43 6.73 -12.57
CA GLU A 100 15.33 6.71 -13.73
C GLU A 100 16.54 5.79 -13.54
N LYS A 101 16.73 5.18 -12.36
CA LYS A 101 17.86 4.26 -12.13
C LYS A 101 17.70 3.00 -12.96
N PRO A 102 18.75 2.56 -13.68
CA PRO A 102 18.69 1.32 -14.43
C PRO A 102 18.55 0.12 -13.50
N ALA A 103 18.03 -0.98 -14.05
CA ALA A 103 18.00 -2.26 -13.37
C ALA A 103 19.43 -2.67 -12.95
N PRO A 104 19.66 -3.00 -11.68
CA PRO A 104 20.96 -3.47 -11.22
C PRO A 104 21.28 -4.84 -11.84
N THR A 105 22.56 -5.12 -12.03
CA THR A 105 23.03 -6.42 -12.53
C THR A 105 23.46 -7.36 -11.42
N GLU A 106 23.68 -6.85 -10.21
CA GLU A 106 24.15 -7.62 -9.06
C GLU A 106 23.28 -7.37 -7.82
N VAL A 107 23.14 -8.40 -6.98
CA VAL A 107 22.36 -8.34 -5.73
C VAL A 107 22.83 -7.22 -4.78
N PRO A 108 24.14 -6.98 -4.56
CA PRO A 108 24.59 -5.88 -3.70
C PRO A 108 24.11 -4.50 -4.18
N ASP A 109 24.09 -4.27 -5.49
CA ASP A 109 23.60 -3.00 -6.06
C ASP A 109 22.08 -2.85 -5.87
N LEU A 110 21.33 -3.94 -6.04
CA LEU A 110 19.89 -3.96 -5.73
C LEU A 110 19.62 -3.64 -4.26
N LEU A 111 20.35 -4.26 -3.34
CA LEU A 111 20.20 -4.00 -1.91
C LEU A 111 20.52 -2.53 -1.56
N ALA A 112 21.55 -1.95 -2.18
CA ALA A 112 21.86 -0.54 -2.03
C ALA A 112 20.72 0.35 -2.59
N GLN A 113 20.13 -0.02 -3.72
CA GLN A 113 18.96 0.69 -4.27
C GLN A 113 17.73 0.61 -3.36
N ILE A 114 17.44 -0.57 -2.81
CA ILE A 114 16.36 -0.77 -1.84
C ILE A 114 16.56 0.15 -0.64
N GLU A 115 17.76 0.21 -0.07
CA GLU A 115 18.04 1.06 1.08
C GLU A 115 17.85 2.55 0.77
N MET A 116 18.31 3.01 -0.40
CA MET A 116 18.05 4.39 -0.84
C MET A 116 16.55 4.70 -0.96
N VAL A 117 15.76 3.76 -1.48
CA VAL A 117 14.30 3.91 -1.55
C VAL A 117 13.70 3.92 -0.15
N ARG A 118 14.10 3.02 0.75
CA ARG A 118 13.63 2.99 2.15
C ARG A 118 13.88 4.32 2.85
N LEU A 119 15.09 4.87 2.74
CA LEU A 119 15.45 6.15 3.32
C LEU A 119 14.61 7.30 2.76
N PHE A 120 14.35 7.31 1.45
CA PHE A 120 13.48 8.31 0.83
C PHE A 120 12.03 8.18 1.34
N LEU A 121 11.46 6.97 1.33
CA LEU A 121 10.08 6.73 1.74
C LEU A 121 9.85 7.09 3.22
N TYR A 122 10.73 6.64 4.11
CA TYR A 122 10.58 6.93 5.54
C TYR A 122 11.01 8.37 5.87
N GLY A 123 12.20 8.77 5.45
CA GLY A 123 12.82 10.04 5.84
C GLY A 123 12.17 11.27 5.22
N GLU A 124 11.77 11.20 3.95
CA GLU A 124 11.26 12.36 3.21
C GLU A 124 9.72 12.35 3.06
N LEU A 125 9.11 11.15 2.97
CA LEU A 125 7.66 11.02 2.76
C LEU A 125 6.88 10.57 4.01
N GLY A 126 7.56 10.13 5.08
CA GLY A 126 6.88 9.59 6.27
C GLY A 126 6.07 8.33 5.98
N ILE A 127 6.51 7.54 4.99
CA ILE A 127 5.92 6.24 4.66
C ILE A 127 6.74 5.17 5.36
N GLU A 128 6.18 4.69 6.46
CA GLU A 128 6.72 3.54 7.18
C GLU A 128 6.44 2.26 6.40
N LEU A 129 7.52 1.57 6.03
CA LEU A 129 7.45 0.20 5.53
C LEU A 129 7.37 -0.76 6.70
N ALA A 130 6.68 -1.87 6.52
CA ALA A 130 6.50 -2.84 7.59
C ALA A 130 7.83 -3.54 7.91
N ALA A 131 8.08 -3.77 9.20
CA ALA A 131 9.27 -4.47 9.66
C ALA A 131 9.23 -5.97 9.32
N SER A 132 8.03 -6.53 9.18
CA SER A 132 7.79 -7.94 8.85
C SER A 132 6.44 -8.12 8.17
N ARG A 133 6.28 -9.27 7.48
CA ARG A 133 5.00 -9.69 6.90
C ARG A 133 3.86 -9.70 7.90
N GLU A 134 4.13 -10.20 9.10
CA GLU A 134 3.17 -10.24 10.19
C GLU A 134 2.72 -8.83 10.60
N SER A 135 3.67 -7.92 10.82
CA SER A 135 3.37 -6.53 11.21
C SER A 135 2.57 -5.79 10.12
N ALA A 136 2.90 -6.02 8.85
CA ALA A 136 2.22 -5.43 7.70
C ALA A 136 0.77 -5.93 7.63
N THR A 137 0.59 -7.24 7.72
CA THR A 137 -0.72 -7.89 7.61
C THR A 137 -1.61 -7.50 8.79
N ARG A 138 -1.05 -7.43 10.00
CA ARG A 138 -1.77 -6.98 11.19
C ARG A 138 -2.20 -5.52 11.08
N SER A 139 -1.30 -4.62 10.69
CA SER A 139 -1.61 -3.19 10.51
C SER A 139 -2.71 -2.96 9.46
N TRP A 140 -2.66 -3.70 8.36
CA TRP A 140 -3.71 -3.69 7.35
C TRP A 140 -5.03 -4.24 7.89
N ALA A 141 -5.02 -5.39 8.58
CA ALA A 141 -6.21 -6.00 9.15
C ALA A 141 -6.90 -5.06 10.18
N ASP A 142 -6.12 -4.40 11.03
CA ASP A 142 -6.61 -3.41 12.00
C ASP A 142 -7.26 -2.20 11.30
N SER A 143 -6.66 -1.72 10.21
CA SER A 143 -7.19 -0.61 9.41
C SER A 143 -8.54 -0.98 8.77
N VAL A 144 -8.63 -2.20 8.22
CA VAL A 144 -9.88 -2.75 7.66
C VAL A 144 -10.93 -2.94 8.75
N LEU A 145 -10.56 -3.43 9.93
CA LEU A 145 -11.48 -3.60 11.07
C LEU A 145 -12.08 -2.26 11.51
N SER A 146 -11.24 -1.22 11.61
CA SER A 146 -11.69 0.14 11.95
C SER A 146 -12.69 0.68 10.92
N LEU A 147 -12.37 0.57 9.63
CA LEU A 147 -13.25 0.96 8.52
C LEU A 147 -14.60 0.22 8.60
N ARG A 148 -14.58 -1.09 8.83
CA ARG A 148 -15.80 -1.91 8.96
C ARG A 148 -16.66 -1.46 10.14
N ARG A 149 -16.05 -1.20 11.30
CA ARG A 149 -16.77 -0.77 12.50
C ARG A 149 -17.49 0.54 12.25
N THR A 150 -16.79 1.54 11.71
CA THR A 150 -17.38 2.84 11.42
C THR A 150 -18.45 2.77 10.32
N ALA A 151 -18.26 1.95 9.27
CA ALA A 151 -19.27 1.72 8.25
C ALA A 151 -20.54 1.05 8.80
N GLY A 152 -20.39 0.08 9.71
CA GLY A 152 -21.49 -0.60 10.38
C GLY A 152 -22.26 0.32 11.34
N GLU A 153 -21.55 1.15 12.11
CA GLU A 153 -22.14 2.16 13.01
C GLU A 153 -23.06 3.15 12.27
N ILE A 154 -22.84 3.38 10.96
CA ILE A 154 -23.65 4.28 10.13
C ILE A 154 -24.60 3.57 9.16
N GLY A 155 -24.73 2.25 9.27
CA GLY A 155 -25.69 1.45 8.49
C GLY A 155 -25.36 1.30 7.00
N LEU A 156 -24.08 1.41 6.61
CA LEU A 156 -23.66 1.04 5.25
C LEU A 156 -23.61 -0.50 5.12
N ALA A 157 -24.11 -1.02 4.00
CA ALA A 157 -24.03 -2.44 3.70
C ALA A 157 -22.57 -2.87 3.53
N GLN A 158 -22.16 -3.88 4.29
CA GLN A 158 -20.86 -4.55 4.13
C GLN A 158 -20.95 -5.46 2.88
N GLY A 159 -20.02 -5.33 1.93
CA GLY A 159 -20.06 -6.13 0.70
C GLY A 159 -19.56 -7.58 0.91
N ASP A 160 -19.83 -8.46 -0.06
CA ASP A 160 -19.48 -9.90 0.04
C ASP A 160 -17.99 -10.20 -0.20
N GLY A 161 -17.24 -9.32 -0.86
CA GLY A 161 -15.79 -9.48 -1.09
C GLY A 161 -14.90 -9.36 0.17
N TRP A 162 -15.50 -9.45 1.35
CA TRP A 162 -14.91 -9.10 2.66
C TRP A 162 -14.79 -10.33 3.59
N TYR A 163 -15.06 -11.53 3.09
CA TYR A 163 -14.91 -12.83 3.78
C TYR A 163 -13.89 -13.71 3.04
N LEU A 164 -13.05 -14.45 3.78
CA LEU A 164 -12.15 -15.46 3.19
C LEU A 164 -12.85 -16.81 3.03
N SER A 165 -13.82 -17.10 3.90
CA SER A 165 -14.70 -18.27 3.82
C SER A 165 -16.07 -17.90 3.23
N SER A 166 -16.72 -18.85 2.53
CA SER A 166 -18.11 -18.70 2.10
C SER A 166 -19.03 -18.62 3.31
N ALA A 167 -20.00 -17.69 3.29
CA ALA A 167 -20.92 -17.35 4.38
C ALA A 167 -21.75 -18.50 5.00
N ASP A 168 -21.56 -19.75 4.57
CA ASP A 168 -22.32 -20.93 4.98
C ASP A 168 -21.76 -21.68 6.20
N SER A 169 -20.63 -21.27 6.80
CA SER A 169 -20.13 -21.90 8.03
C SER A 169 -20.72 -21.23 9.28
N ALA A 170 -21.52 -21.99 10.03
CA ALA A 170 -22.27 -21.59 11.22
C ALA A 170 -21.42 -21.18 12.45
N ASP A 171 -20.09 -21.24 12.36
CA ASP A 171 -19.15 -20.72 13.36
C ASP A 171 -18.47 -19.48 12.78
N HIS A 172 -19.07 -18.30 12.99
CA HIS A 172 -18.52 -17.05 12.46
C HIS A 172 -17.38 -16.53 13.35
N THR A 173 -16.18 -17.08 13.20
CA THR A 173 -14.97 -16.26 13.42
C THR A 173 -15.05 -15.10 12.42
N GLY A 174 -14.91 -13.86 12.88
CA GLY A 174 -14.94 -12.72 11.97
C GLY A 174 -13.77 -12.84 10.98
N TRP A 175 -13.89 -12.28 9.77
CA TRP A 175 -12.78 -12.23 8.79
C TRP A 175 -11.44 -11.79 9.40
N TYR A 176 -11.49 -10.87 10.37
CA TYR A 176 -10.31 -10.43 11.10
C TYR A 176 -9.68 -11.59 11.91
N ASP A 177 -10.50 -12.34 12.64
CA ASP A 177 -10.07 -13.50 13.39
C ASP A 177 -9.52 -14.59 12.47
N GLU A 178 -10.11 -14.80 11.28
CA GLU A 178 -9.57 -15.72 10.26
C GLU A 178 -8.19 -15.29 9.77
N VAL A 179 -7.98 -13.98 9.51
CA VAL A 179 -6.67 -13.43 9.11
C VAL A 179 -5.65 -13.59 10.24
N MET A 180 -6.02 -13.28 11.48
CA MET A 180 -5.12 -13.39 12.63
C MET A 180 -4.80 -14.85 12.97
N GLU A 181 -5.76 -15.76 12.81
CA GLU A 181 -5.54 -17.20 12.97
C GLU A 181 -4.60 -17.71 11.86
N ALA A 182 -4.80 -17.32 10.60
CA ALA A 182 -3.90 -17.67 9.50
C ALA A 182 -2.47 -17.17 9.73
N LEU A 183 -2.29 -15.96 10.27
CA LEU A 183 -0.99 -15.44 10.67
C LEU A 183 -0.35 -16.33 11.74
N SER A 184 -1.07 -16.66 12.82
CA SER A 184 -0.51 -17.49 13.90
C SER A 184 -0.16 -18.92 13.47
N LYS A 185 -0.80 -19.44 12.41
CA LYS A 185 -0.47 -20.75 11.82
C LYS A 185 0.74 -20.71 10.91
N ALA A 186 1.08 -19.57 10.31
CA ALA A 186 2.24 -19.44 9.42
C ALA A 186 3.60 -19.47 10.16
N ASP A 187 3.58 -19.35 11.50
CA ASP A 187 4.77 -19.36 12.36
C ASP A 187 5.15 -20.75 12.93
N ASN A 188 4.39 -21.80 12.63
CA ASN A 188 4.67 -23.21 13.01
C ASN A 188 5.13 -24.04 11.82
#